data_AF-A0AAN6VQD2-F1
#
_entry.id   AF-A0AAN6VQD2-F1
#
_cell.length_a   1.000
_cell.length_b   1.000
_cell.length_c   1.000
_cell.angle_alpha   90.00
_cell.angle_beta   90.00
_cell.angle_gamma   90.00
#
_symmetry.space_group_name_H-M   'P 1'
#
loop_
_entity.id
_entity.type
_entity.pdbx_description
1 polymer ?
#
loop_
_entity_poly.entity_id
_entity_poly.type
_entity_poly.pdbx_seq_one_letter_code
_entity_poly.pdbx_strand_id
1 'polypeptide(L)'
;MSDQNHAPTSRSKPPPAGEEEAGAVLKLGEFEGVDTLTLSEASLVINALMGKRRKDRKDRNETDVLNKTLDYLDAFARFKQKENVEAVERLLSAHKELTKFERAHIVLCSSFAPLLTVDDDDESQGSCL
;
A
#
# COMPACT_ATOMS: atom_id res chain seq x y z
N MET A 1 49.02 -27.19 25.04
CA MET A 1 48.05 -27.14 23.92
C MET A 1 47.07 -26.06 24.30
N SER A 2 47.13 -24.90 23.62
CA SER A 2 46.37 -23.71 24.00
C SER A 2 45.09 -23.67 23.18
N ASP A 3 43.94 -23.82 23.83
CA ASP A 3 42.63 -23.76 23.19
C ASP A 3 42.32 -22.33 22.71
N GLN A 4 42.25 -22.15 21.39
CA GLN A 4 41.84 -20.89 20.77
C GLN A 4 40.31 -20.79 20.78
N ASN A 5 39.78 -20.02 21.74
CA ASN A 5 38.36 -19.73 21.85
C ASN A 5 37.95 -18.71 20.77
N HIS A 6 37.36 -19.19 19.68
CA HIS A 6 36.87 -18.34 18.59
C HIS A 6 35.58 -17.65 19.03
N ALA A 7 35.51 -16.33 18.87
CA ALA A 7 34.29 -15.57 19.16
C ALA A 7 33.14 -16.09 18.27
N PRO A 8 31.96 -16.41 18.84
CA PRO A 8 30.84 -16.91 18.07
C PRO A 8 30.39 -15.86 17.05
N THR A 9 30.54 -16.16 15.77
CA THR A 9 30.10 -15.33 14.63
C THR A 9 28.60 -15.48 14.33
N SER A 10 27.83 -16.01 15.28
CA SER A 10 26.41 -16.28 15.11
C SER A 10 25.63 -14.96 15.03
N ARG A 11 25.14 -14.64 13.83
CA ARG A 11 24.12 -13.62 13.63
C ARG A 11 22.87 -14.07 14.39
N SER A 12 22.37 -13.21 15.28
CA SER A 12 21.09 -13.43 15.97
C SER A 12 20.01 -13.80 14.96
N LYS A 13 19.29 -14.89 15.24
CA LYS A 13 18.20 -15.36 14.39
C LYS A 13 17.21 -14.20 14.21
N PRO A 14 16.75 -13.90 12.99
CA PRO A 14 15.72 -12.89 12.78
C PRO A 14 14.54 -13.17 13.72
N PRO A 15 13.87 -12.12 14.25
CA PRO A 15 12.63 -12.30 14.99
C PRO A 15 11.68 -13.21 14.20
N PRO A 16 10.94 -14.10 14.87
CA PRO A 16 9.93 -14.90 14.19
C PRO A 16 8.96 -13.96 13.47
N ALA A 17 8.81 -14.12 12.16
CA ALA A 17 7.84 -13.36 11.39
C ALA A 17 6.42 -13.74 11.83
N GLY A 18 5.55 -12.76 12.06
CA GLY A 18 4.10 -13.00 12.02
C GLY A 18 3.29 -12.78 13.29
N GLU A 19 3.48 -11.67 14.00
CA GLU A 19 2.40 -11.09 14.84
C GLU A 19 1.85 -9.77 14.25
N GLU A 20 2.26 -9.42 13.02
CA GLU A 20 1.81 -8.22 12.33
C GLU A 20 0.41 -8.43 11.75
N GLU A 21 -0.55 -7.63 12.20
CA GLU A 21 -1.95 -7.72 11.84
C GLU A 21 -2.51 -6.35 11.48
N ALA A 22 -3.04 -6.20 10.26
CA ALA A 22 -3.81 -5.04 9.82
C ALA A 22 -5.31 -5.26 10.10
N GLY A 23 -5.67 -5.41 11.39
CA GLY A 23 -7.05 -5.59 11.84
C GLY A 23 -7.70 -4.28 12.28
N ALA A 24 -8.79 -4.36 13.05
CA ALA A 24 -9.42 -3.19 13.68
C ALA A 24 -8.48 -2.44 14.64
N VAL A 25 -7.51 -3.16 15.22
CA VAL A 25 -6.37 -2.60 15.93
C VAL A 25 -5.14 -2.88 15.09
N LEU A 26 -4.47 -1.83 14.63
CA LEU A 26 -3.27 -1.94 13.81
C LEU A 26 -2.11 -2.47 14.66
N LYS A 27 -1.55 -3.61 14.26
CA LYS A 27 -0.29 -4.15 14.79
C LYS A 27 0.67 -4.28 13.64
N LEU A 28 1.39 -3.21 13.32
CA LEU A 28 2.26 -3.19 12.13
C LEU A 28 3.72 -3.57 12.44
N GLY A 29 4.03 -3.86 13.71
CA GLY A 29 5.38 -4.25 14.13
C GLY A 29 6.40 -3.17 13.79
N GLU A 30 7.41 -3.50 12.97
CA GLU A 30 8.42 -2.55 12.52
C GLU A 30 7.90 -1.46 11.56
N PHE A 31 6.68 -1.63 11.03
CA PHE A 31 6.04 -0.69 10.12
C PHE A 31 5.08 0.29 10.82
N GLU A 32 5.02 0.27 12.16
CA GLU A 32 4.19 1.21 12.91
C GLU A 32 4.75 2.65 12.84
N GLY A 33 3.93 3.61 12.41
CA GLY A 33 4.33 5.01 12.24
C GLY A 33 5.23 5.32 11.03
N VAL A 34 5.61 4.29 10.26
CA VAL A 34 6.43 4.43 9.05
C VAL A 34 5.65 5.09 7.92
N ASP A 35 6.35 5.88 7.09
CA ASP A 35 5.75 6.48 5.89
C ASP A 35 5.29 5.40 4.92
N THR A 36 4.04 5.54 4.47
CA THR A 36 3.39 4.62 3.53
C THR A 36 3.26 5.30 2.18
N LEU A 37 3.30 4.50 1.12
CA LEU A 37 3.03 4.97 -0.23
C LEU A 37 1.66 4.45 -0.67
N THR A 38 0.82 5.36 -1.18
CA THR A 38 -0.39 4.97 -1.91
C THR A 38 -0.02 4.33 -3.25
N LEU A 39 -0.95 3.57 -3.86
CA LEU A 39 -0.73 3.00 -5.20
C LEU A 39 -0.43 4.09 -6.25
N SER A 40 -1.05 5.27 -6.10
CA SER A 40 -0.85 6.37 -7.03
C SER A 40 0.54 6.99 -6.90
N GLU A 41 1.06 7.16 -5.69
CA GLU A 41 2.43 7.61 -5.45
C GLU A 41 3.46 6.57 -5.91
N ALA A 42 3.23 5.30 -5.57
CA ALA A 42 4.11 4.20 -5.98
C ALA A 42 4.25 4.15 -7.52
N SER A 43 3.14 4.32 -8.25
CA SER A 43 3.14 4.39 -9.71
C SER A 43 4.03 5.53 -10.23
N LEU A 44 3.87 6.74 -9.69
CA LEU A 44 4.68 7.89 -10.09
C LEU A 44 6.17 7.69 -9.81
N VAL A 45 6.51 7.18 -8.62
CA VAL A 45 7.90 6.96 -8.20
C VAL A 45 8.58 5.91 -9.07
N ILE A 46 7.93 4.78 -9.33
CA ILE A 46 8.51 3.71 -10.15
C ILE A 46 8.67 4.19 -11.60
N ASN A 47 7.68 4.87 -12.17
CA ASN A 47 7.75 5.41 -13.53
C ASN A 47 8.88 6.45 -13.66
N ALA A 48 9.03 7.35 -12.69
CA ALA A 48 10.13 8.31 -12.67
C ALA A 48 11.51 7.63 -12.56
N LEU A 49 11.62 6.61 -11.72
CA LEU A 49 12.85 5.83 -11.55
C LEU A 49 13.23 5.07 -12.83
N MET A 50 12.25 4.45 -13.50
CA MET A 50 12.40 3.79 -14.79
C MET A 50 12.92 4.76 -15.87
N GLY A 51 12.28 5.93 -15.97
CA GLY A 51 12.70 6.98 -16.91
C GLY A 51 14.14 7.44 -16.66
N LYS A 52 14.53 7.60 -15.38
CA LYS A 52 15.91 7.93 -15.01
C LYS A 52 16.91 6.83 -15.41
N ARG A 53 16.58 5.55 -15.18
CA ARG A 53 17.46 4.42 -15.55
C ARG A 53 17.68 4.31 -17.05
N ARG A 54 16.63 4.53 -17.85
CA ARG A 54 16.72 4.57 -19.32
C ARG A 54 17.66 5.67 -19.79
N LYS A 55 17.60 6.84 -19.16
CA LYS A 55 18.51 7.97 -19.44
C LYS A 55 19.97 7.65 -19.07
N ASP A 56 20.19 6.96 -17.95
CA ASP A 56 21.51 6.58 -17.46
C ASP A 56 22.11 5.35 -18.19
N ARG A 57 21.46 4.83 -19.24
CA ARG A 57 21.81 3.58 -19.97
C ARG A 57 22.10 2.38 -19.05
N LYS A 58 21.48 2.38 -17.86
CA LYS A 58 21.61 1.30 -16.90
C LYS A 58 20.37 0.44 -17.00
N ASP A 59 20.27 -0.31 -18.09
CA ASP A 59 19.30 -1.40 -18.22
C ASP A 59 19.72 -2.51 -17.24
N ARG A 60 19.30 -2.35 -15.98
CA ARG A 60 19.27 -3.45 -15.05
C ARG A 60 17.91 -4.10 -15.16
N ASN A 61 17.94 -5.34 -15.62
CA ASN A 61 16.88 -6.33 -15.76
C ASN A 61 15.55 -5.88 -15.16
N GLU A 62 14.61 -5.52 -16.03
CA GLU A 62 13.19 -5.54 -15.70
C GLU A 62 12.89 -6.96 -15.17
N THR A 63 12.61 -7.06 -13.87
CA THR A 63 12.27 -8.34 -13.26
C THR A 63 10.80 -8.62 -13.50
N ASP A 64 10.42 -9.89 -13.65
CA ASP A 64 9.01 -10.28 -13.81
C ASP A 64 8.13 -9.74 -12.69
N VAL A 65 8.68 -9.60 -11.48
CA VAL A 65 8.01 -8.99 -10.33
C VAL A 65 7.73 -7.51 -10.58
N LEU A 66 8.73 -6.75 -11.07
CA LEU A 66 8.56 -5.32 -11.36
C LEU A 66 7.50 -5.09 -12.45
N ASN A 67 7.50 -5.91 -13.50
CA ASN A 67 6.50 -5.83 -14.57
C ASN A 67 5.09 -6.08 -14.02
N LYS A 68 4.91 -7.15 -13.22
CA LYS A 68 3.64 -7.42 -12.55
C LYS A 68 3.21 -6.30 -11.60
N THR A 69 4.16 -5.69 -10.88
CA THR A 69 3.87 -4.52 -10.02
C THR A 69 3.42 -3.33 -10.85
N LEU A 70 4.06 -3.06 -11.99
CA LEU A 70 3.64 -1.98 -12.89
C LEU A 70 2.24 -2.22 -13.45
N ASP A 71 1.93 -3.44 -13.90
CA ASP A 71 0.59 -3.80 -14.39
C ASP A 71 -0.47 -3.60 -13.30
N TYR A 72 -0.17 -4.03 -12.07
CA TYR A 72 -1.04 -3.82 -10.92
C TYR A 72 -1.24 -2.32 -10.62
N LEU A 73 -0.16 -1.54 -10.61
CA LEU A 73 -0.24 -0.10 -10.37
C LEU A 73 -1.00 0.61 -11.49
N ASP A 74 -0.87 0.20 -12.75
CA ASP A 74 -1.60 0.83 -13.84
C ASP A 74 -3.11 0.56 -13.80
N ALA A 75 -3.50 -0.63 -13.31
CA ALA A 75 -4.88 -1.04 -13.15
C ALA A 75 -5.56 -0.44 -11.91
N PHE A 76 -4.84 -0.35 -10.78
CA PHE A 76 -5.43 0.03 -9.49
C PHE A 76 -5.03 1.43 -8.99
N ALA A 77 -4.08 2.12 -9.62
CA ALA A 77 -3.80 3.52 -9.30
C ALA A 77 -4.95 4.41 -9.81
N ARG A 78 -5.70 4.97 -8.86
CA ARG A 78 -6.82 5.87 -9.13
C ARG A 78 -6.36 7.21 -9.73
N PHE A 79 -5.20 7.71 -9.33
CA PHE A 79 -4.69 9.00 -9.78
C PHE A 79 -3.36 8.82 -10.52
N LYS A 80 -3.36 9.12 -11.82
CA LYS A 80 -2.15 9.05 -12.67
C LYS A 80 -1.44 10.40 -12.83
N GLN A 81 -2.15 11.49 -12.59
CA GLN A 81 -1.61 12.86 -12.66
C GLN A 81 -1.02 13.27 -11.32
N LYS A 82 0.17 13.87 -11.34
CA LYS A 82 0.91 14.26 -10.14
C LYS A 82 0.14 15.27 -9.30
N GLU A 83 -0.53 16.22 -9.94
CA GLU A 83 -1.31 17.27 -9.29
C GLU A 83 -2.46 16.69 -8.47
N ASN A 84 -3.11 15.65 -8.99
CA ASN A 84 -4.22 14.98 -8.32
C ASN A 84 -3.72 14.16 -7.11
N VAL A 85 -2.56 13.51 -7.25
CA VAL A 85 -1.94 12.77 -6.14
C VAL A 85 -1.57 13.72 -4.99
N GLU A 86 -0.89 14.83 -5.29
CA GLU A 86 -0.53 15.82 -4.27
C GLU A 86 -1.75 16.46 -3.61
N ALA A 87 -2.82 16.73 -4.36
CA ALA A 87 -4.05 17.29 -3.81
C ALA A 87 -4.71 16.34 -2.79
N VAL A 88 -4.77 15.04 -3.12
CA VAL A 88 -5.33 14.01 -2.25
C VAL A 88 -4.45 13.79 -1.02
N GLU A 89 -3.13 13.76 -1.19
CA GLU A 89 -2.19 13.64 -0.09
C GLU A 89 -2.34 14.82 0.89
N ARG A 90 -2.47 16.06 0.39
CA ARG A 90 -2.70 17.24 1.23
C ARG A 90 -4.03 17.16 1.97
N LEU A 91 -5.09 16.71 1.31
CA LEU A 91 -6.40 16.55 1.92
C LEU A 91 -6.37 15.50 3.05
N LEU A 92 -5.81 14.33 2.79
CA LEU A 92 -5.71 13.25 3.78
C LEU A 92 -4.73 13.60 4.91
N SER A 93 -3.70 14.39 4.64
CA SER A 93 -2.76 14.85 5.66
C SER A 93 -3.37 15.88 6.63
N ALA A 94 -4.50 16.51 6.27
CA ALA A 94 -5.24 17.36 7.20
C ALA A 94 -5.90 16.56 8.34
N HIS A 95 -6.17 15.27 8.10
CA HIS A 95 -6.78 14.33 9.04
C HIS A 95 -5.70 13.62 9.87
N LYS A 96 -5.33 14.23 11.01
CA LYS A 96 -4.27 13.75 11.91
C LYS A 96 -4.69 12.53 12.74
N GLU A 97 -5.98 12.28 12.84
CA GLU A 97 -6.59 11.14 13.51
C GLU A 97 -6.35 9.83 12.77
N LEU A 98 -6.08 9.89 11.46
CA LEU A 98 -5.82 8.72 10.64
C LEU A 98 -4.33 8.39 10.65
N THR A 99 -4.00 7.13 10.84
CA THR A 99 -2.63 6.64 10.69
C THR A 99 -2.20 6.67 9.22
N LYS A 100 -0.89 6.68 8.96
CA LYS A 100 -0.37 6.69 7.58
C LYS A 100 -0.85 5.47 6.78
N PHE A 101 -0.96 4.32 7.46
CA PHE A 101 -1.49 3.08 6.89
C PHE A 101 -2.95 3.21 6.44
N GLU A 102 -3.82 3.73 7.31
CA GLU A 102 -5.25 3.92 6.98
C GLU A 102 -5.43 4.92 5.85
N ARG A 103 -4.67 6.03 5.86
CA ARG A 103 -4.71 7.03 4.79
C ARG A 103 -4.38 6.42 3.43
N ALA A 104 -3.35 5.58 3.37
CA ALA A 104 -2.99 4.89 2.14
C ALA A 104 -4.11 3.94 1.66
N HIS A 105 -4.81 3.30 2.59
CA HIS A 105 -5.90 2.38 2.28
C HIS A 105 -7.21 3.07 1.85
N ILE A 106 -7.50 4.28 2.34
CA ILE A 106 -8.67 5.06 1.94
C ILE A 106 -8.62 5.42 0.45
N VAL A 107 -7.44 5.75 -0.07
CA VAL A 107 -7.22 6.03 -1.50
C VAL A 107 -7.51 4.81 -2.37
N LEU A 108 -7.24 3.61 -1.84
CA LEU A 108 -7.50 2.33 -2.50
C LEU A 108 -8.98 1.95 -2.50
N CYS A 109 -9.67 2.13 -1.36
CA CYS A 109 -11.01 1.58 -1.12
C CYS A 109 -12.16 2.39 -1.76
N SER A 110 -11.94 3.67 -2.05
CA SER A 110 -13.02 4.61 -2.40
C SER A 110 -13.61 4.43 -3.83
N SER A 111 -13.30 3.34 -4.53
CA SER A 111 -13.91 2.94 -5.81
C SER A 111 -14.72 1.63 -5.72
N PHE A 112 -14.79 0.97 -4.56
CA PHE A 112 -15.71 -0.13 -4.31
C PHE A 112 -16.91 0.34 -3.46
N ALA A 113 -17.42 1.53 -3.81
CA ALA A 113 -18.78 1.92 -3.50
C ALA A 113 -19.55 1.98 -4.84
N PRO A 114 -19.91 0.81 -5.37
CA PRO A 114 -21.32 0.62 -5.71
C PRO A 114 -21.76 -0.81 -5.36
N LEU A 115 -22.46 -0.99 -4.22
CA LEU A 115 -23.51 -2.01 -3.95
C LEU A 115 -23.91 -2.11 -2.46
N LEU A 116 -23.91 -0.99 -1.74
CA LEU A 116 -24.78 -0.85 -0.56
C LEU A 116 -25.65 0.40 -0.77
N THR A 117 -26.27 0.52 -1.94
CA THR A 117 -27.62 1.09 -1.95
C THR A 117 -28.47 0.07 -1.23
N VAL A 118 -28.71 0.38 0.03
CA VAL A 118 -29.86 -0.02 0.82
C VAL A 118 -31.06 -0.24 -0.12
N ASP A 119 -31.45 -1.49 -0.35
CA ASP A 119 -32.80 -1.82 -0.82
C ASP A 119 -33.75 -1.64 0.38
N ASP A 120 -34.00 -0.37 0.76
CA ASP A 120 -35.19 0.03 1.52
C ASP A 120 -36.21 0.47 0.46
N ASP A 121 -37.04 -0.47 0.00
CA ASP A 121 -38.40 -0.23 -0.54
C ASP A 121 -38.94 -1.54 -1.14
N ASP A 122 -39.65 -2.34 -0.33
CA ASP A 122 -40.88 -2.98 -0.81
C ASP A 122 -41.90 -2.97 0.34
N GLU A 123 -42.57 -1.83 0.45
CA GLU A 123 -43.85 -1.67 1.11
C GLU A 123 -44.84 -2.68 0.52
N SER A 124 -45.05 -3.80 1.23
CA SER A 124 -46.06 -4.78 0.89
C SER A 124 -47.47 -4.17 1.06
N GLN A 125 -47.98 -3.55 0.00
CA GLN A 125 -49.41 -3.37 -0.20
C GLN A 125 -49.98 -4.57 -0.94
N GLY A 126 -50.94 -5.25 -0.32
CA GLY A 126 -51.58 -6.43 -0.90
C GLY A 126 -52.90 -6.84 -0.24
N SER A 127 -53.68 -5.88 0.27
CA SER A 127 -55.12 -6.06 0.47
C SER A 127 -55.84 -5.71 -0.82
N CYS A 128 -56.34 -6.71 -1.54
CA CYS A 128 -57.55 -6.70 -2.39
C CYS A 128 -57.56 -7.95 -3.28
N LEU A 129 -58.23 -9.01 -2.82
CA LEU A 129 -59.31 -9.74 -3.49
C LEU A 129 -59.87 -10.80 -2.53
#